data_AF-A0A3C0JD33-F1
#
_entry.id   AF-A0A3C0JD33-F1
#
_cell.length_a   1.000
_cell.length_b   1.000
_cell.length_c   1.000
_cell.angle_alpha   90.00
_cell.angle_beta   90.00
_cell.angle_gamma   90.00
#
_symmetry.space_group_name_H-M   'P 1'
#
loop_
_entity.id
_entity.type
_entity.pdbx_description
1 polymer ?
#
loop_
_entity_poly.entity_id
_entity_poly.type
_entity_poly.pdbx_seq_one_letter_code
_entity_poly.pdbx_strand_id
1 'polypeptide(L)' 'NRLDDGRLVGDVGFEAAAQRASWITPVPGGVGPMTVATLMQNTLEAAQAADA' A
#
# COMPACT_ATOMS: atom_id res chain seq x y z
N ASN A 1 -8.09 -10.43 4.56
CA ASN A 1 -6.79 -11.12 4.34
C ASN A 1 -5.98 -11.22 5.61
N ARG A 2 -6.45 -12.05 6.55
CA ARG A 2 -5.75 -12.34 7.81
C ARG A 2 -5.85 -13.84 8.02
N LEU A 3 -4.73 -14.46 8.39
CA LEU A 3 -4.68 -15.89 8.69
C LEU A 3 -5.24 -16.15 10.10
N ASP A 4 -5.49 -17.41 10.41
CA ASP A 4 -5.98 -17.84 11.73
C ASP A 4 -5.00 -17.47 12.87
N ASP A 5 -3.71 -17.34 12.54
CA ASP A 5 -2.65 -16.88 13.46
C ASP A 5 -2.55 -15.34 13.60
N GLY A 6 -3.44 -14.59 12.93
CA GLY A 6 -3.52 -13.13 13.01
C GLY A 6 -2.60 -12.38 12.03
N ARG A 7 -1.70 -13.06 11.31
CA ARG A 7 -0.83 -12.41 10.31
C ARG A 7 -1.63 -11.86 9.13
N LEU A 8 -1.22 -10.71 8.65
CA LEU A 8 -1.75 -10.11 7.42
C LEU A 8 -1.08 -10.73 6.21
N VAL A 9 -1.87 -11.00 5.17
CA VAL A 9 -1.41 -11.53 3.89
C VAL A 9 -2.00 -10.72 2.73
N GLY A 10 -1.31 -10.72 1.59
CA GLY A 10 -1.80 -10.10 0.36
C GLY A 10 -2.64 -11.06 -0.48
N ASP A 11 -3.16 -10.57 -1.60
CA ASP A 11 -3.97 -11.37 -2.53
C ASP A 11 -3.11 -12.28 -3.44
N VAL A 12 -1.79 -12.08 -3.43
CA VAL A 12 -0.83 -12.78 -4.28
C VAL A 12 0.07 -13.68 -3.43
N GLY A 13 0.33 -14.90 -3.90
CA GLY A 13 1.35 -15.79 -3.35
C GLY A 13 2.76 -15.20 -3.56
N PHE A 14 3.23 -14.44 -2.56
CA PHE A 14 4.41 -13.59 -2.68
C PHE A 14 5.68 -14.35 -3.10
N GLU A 15 5.93 -15.53 -2.51
CA GLU A 15 7.15 -16.31 -2.78
C GLU A 15 7.28 -16.74 -4.24
N ALA A 16 6.23 -17.32 -4.82
CA ALA A 16 6.23 -17.76 -6.21
C ALA A 16 6.25 -16.56 -7.18
N ALA A 17 5.54 -15.49 -6.86
CA ALA A 17 5.48 -14.30 -7.69
C ALA A 17 6.81 -13.51 -7.70
N ALA A 18 7.50 -13.41 -6.55
CA ALA A 18 8.76 -12.69 -6.40
C ALA A 18 9.91 -13.28 -7.23
N GLN A 19 9.84 -14.56 -7.61
CA GLN A 19 10.83 -15.20 -8.49
C GLN A 19 10.70 -14.77 -9.96
N ARG A 20 9.53 -14.25 -10.36
CA ARG A 20 9.21 -13.92 -11.75
C ARG A 20 9.02 -12.43 -11.98
N ALA A 21 8.51 -11.72 -10.99
CA ALA A 21 8.24 -10.29 -11.08
C ALA A 21 9.56 -9.49 -11.00
N SER A 22 9.70 -8.47 -11.85
CA SER A 22 10.81 -7.52 -11.74
C SER A 22 10.70 -6.63 -10.50
N TRP A 23 9.46 -6.36 -10.06
CA TRP A 23 9.14 -5.58 -8.86
C TRP A 23 7.90 -6.17 -8.21
N ILE A 24 7.87 -6.22 -6.88
CA ILE A 24 6.72 -6.74 -6.12
C ILE A 24 6.61 -5.98 -4.79
N THR A 25 5.38 -5.65 -4.39
CA THR A 25 5.11 -4.97 -3.12
C THR A 25 4.85 -5.99 -2.01
N PRO A 26 5.51 -5.90 -0.85
CA PRO A 26 5.27 -6.82 0.26
C PRO A 26 3.92 -6.55 0.92
N VAL A 27 3.37 -7.59 1.57
CA VAL A 27 2.24 -7.45 2.48
C VAL A 27 2.59 -8.17 3.79
N PRO A 28 2.61 -7.47 4.94
CA PRO A 28 2.38 -6.03 5.10
C PRO A 28 3.55 -5.16 4.56
N GLY A 29 3.31 -3.85 4.39
CA GLY A 29 4.36 -2.86 4.10
C GLY A 29 4.38 -2.27 2.68
N GLY A 30 3.51 -2.73 1.78
CA GLY A 30 3.40 -2.21 0.41
C GLY A 30 2.45 -1.01 0.29
N VAL A 31 1.30 -1.23 -0.33
CA VAL A 31 0.37 -0.16 -0.74
C VAL A 31 -0.30 0.55 0.43
N GLY A 32 -0.51 -0.14 1.56
CA GLY A 32 -1.27 0.38 2.71
C GLY A 32 -0.78 1.74 3.24
N PRO A 33 0.52 1.89 3.59
CA PRO A 33 1.08 3.18 4.01
C PRO A 33 0.93 4.31 2.98
N MET A 34 1.03 3.99 1.68
CA MET A 34 0.91 4.98 0.62
C MET A 34 -0.50 5.56 0.54
N THR A 35 -1.55 4.78 0.83
CA THR A 35 -2.92 5.31 0.87
C THR A 35 -3.08 6.46 1.87
N VAL A 36 -2.49 6.34 3.06
CA VAL A 36 -2.53 7.41 4.07
C VAL A 36 -1.68 8.59 3.63
N ALA A 37 -0.47 8.34 3.12
CA ALA A 37 0.41 9.40 2.64
C ALA A 37 -0.25 10.22 1.52
N THR A 38 -0.87 9.56 0.55
CA THR A 38 -1.57 10.20 -0.56
C THR A 38 -2.82 10.95 -0.10
N LEU A 39 -3.56 10.44 0.89
CA LEU A 39 -4.67 11.20 1.47
C LEU A 39 -4.19 12.53 2.08
N MET A 40 -3.07 12.49 2.82
CA MET A 40 -2.48 13.71 3.40
C MET A 40 -2.01 14.68 2.31
N GLN A 41 -1.36 14.16 1.27
CA GLN A 41 -0.94 14.95 0.12
C GLN A 41 -2.14 15.62 -0.56
N ASN A 42 -3.20 14.87 -0.89
CA ASN A 42 -4.39 15.40 -1.52
C ASN A 42 -5.07 16.48 -0.66
N THR A 43 -5.03 16.32 0.67
CA THR A 43 -5.58 17.30 1.61
C THR A 43 -4.79 18.60 1.57
N LEU A 44 -3.46 18.51 1.52
CA LEU A 44 -2.58 19.68 1.40
C LEU A 44 -2.79 20.39 0.07
N GLU A 45 -2.83 19.65 -1.04
CA GLU A 45 -3.05 20.21 -2.38
C GLU A 45 -4.41 20.92 -2.47
N ALA A 46 -5.46 20.33 -1.89
CA ALA A 46 -6.79 20.95 -1.85
C ALA A 46 -6.82 22.25 -1.03
N ALA A 47 -6.10 22.29 0.11
CA ALA A 47 -5.99 23.50 0.92
C ALA A 47 -5.25 24.61 0.15
N GLN A 48 -4.11 24.30 -0.47
CA GLN A 48 -3.34 25.25 -1.26
C GLN A 48 -4.14 25.78 -2.47
N ALA A 49 -4.94 24.94 -3.11
CA ALA A 49 -5.79 25.34 -4.23
C ALA A 49 -6.98 26.22 -3.80
N ALA A 50 -7.47 26.08 -2.57
CA ALA A 50 -8.55 26.91 -2.04
C ALA A 50 -8.08 28.32 -1.64
N ASP A 51 -6.79 28.47 -1.33
CA ASP A 51 -6.17 29.74 -0.94
C ASP A 51 -5.66 30.58 -2.13
N ALA A 52 -5.74 30.05 -3.37
CA ALA A 52 -5.32 30.71 -4.61
C ALA A 52 -6.46 31.44 -5.32
#